data_AF-A0A4Y3TMS7-F1
#
_entry.id   AF-A0A4Y3TMS7-F1
#
_cell.length_a   1.000
_cell.length_b   1.000
_cell.length_c   1.000
_cell.angle_alpha   90.00
_cell.angle_beta   90.00
_cell.angle_gamma   90.00
#
_symmetry.space_group_name_H-M   'P 1'
#
loop_
_entity.id
_entity.type
_entity.pdbx_description
1 polymer ?
#
loop_
_entity_poly.entity_id
_entity_poly.type
_entity_poly.pdbx_seq_one_letter_code
_entity_poly.pdbx_strand_id
1 'polypeptide(L)'
;MLNTVYLGAEALWGVLSNSLALLADAGHNLSDVLALAAAWLAQHLSAKSPSARFTYGLRRSSILAALGNAVILMLVTGGVVWESINRLFNPGPVAGKTMMIVAAIGILVNGGTALLFASGQKNDINIRGAFLHMASDAVTSLAVVIAGGLVLMTGLTWIDPAMSIAISVIVVLATWSLLRDSLDMALDGVPRSIDRDSVETFLRAQPGVADLHDLHIWPMSTTETALTVHLVRATSLPAGQTETLLLQNTVEILRTRFGIVHPTVQIESAHCQSPCHLADPHTV
;
A
#
# COMPACT_ATOMS: atom_id res chain seq x y z
N MET A 1 3.61 -20.61 1.84
CA MET A 1 3.76 -22.07 1.67
C MET A 1 2.44 -22.69 1.23
N LEU A 2 1.37 -22.68 2.04
CA LEU A 2 0.06 -23.23 1.64
C LEU A 2 -0.57 -22.50 0.42
N ASN A 3 -0.68 -21.17 0.47
CA ASN A 3 -1.20 -20.36 -0.66
C ASN A 3 -0.34 -20.47 -1.93
N THR A 4 0.97 -20.68 -1.79
CA THR A 4 1.90 -20.82 -2.91
C THR A 4 1.68 -22.13 -3.68
N VAL A 5 1.38 -23.23 -2.98
CA VAL A 5 1.05 -24.52 -3.61
C VAL A 5 -0.34 -24.47 -4.24
N TYR A 6 -1.31 -23.85 -3.55
CA TYR A 6 -2.66 -23.65 -4.06
C TYR A 6 -2.68 -22.85 -5.37
N LEU A 7 -1.95 -21.73 -5.41
CA LEU A 7 -1.79 -20.88 -6.58
C LEU A 7 -1.29 -21.66 -7.82
N GLY A 8 -0.28 -22.52 -7.66
CA GLY A 8 0.24 -23.32 -8.76
C GLY A 8 -0.81 -24.24 -9.37
N ALA A 9 -1.73 -24.76 -8.54
CA ALA A 9 -2.85 -25.57 -9.00
C ALA A 9 -3.93 -24.71 -9.69
N GLU A 10 -4.28 -23.54 -9.16
CA GLU A 10 -5.26 -22.64 -9.79
C GLU A 10 -4.81 -22.16 -11.17
N ALA A 11 -3.56 -21.71 -11.30
CA ALA A 11 -3.05 -21.23 -12.57
C ALA A 11 -3.04 -22.32 -13.64
N LEU A 12 -2.61 -23.53 -13.27
CA LEU A 12 -2.61 -24.69 -14.16
C LEU A 12 -4.02 -25.06 -14.61
N TRP A 13 -4.97 -25.14 -13.68
CA TRP A 13 -6.34 -25.51 -13.99
C TRP A 13 -7.14 -24.38 -14.66
N GLY A 14 -6.82 -23.12 -14.43
CA GLY A 14 -7.42 -21.97 -15.13
C GLY A 14 -7.12 -22.01 -16.63
N VAL A 15 -5.87 -22.28 -17.00
CA VAL A 15 -5.47 -22.47 -18.40
C VAL A 15 -6.12 -23.72 -19.00
N LEU A 16 -6.05 -24.86 -18.32
CA LEU A 16 -6.59 -26.13 -18.82
C LEU A 16 -8.12 -26.14 -18.94
N SER A 17 -8.82 -25.44 -18.04
CA SER A 17 -10.29 -25.33 -18.03
C SER A 17 -10.82 -24.22 -18.91
N ASN A 18 -9.91 -23.40 -19.46
CA ASN A 18 -10.24 -22.21 -20.22
C ASN A 18 -11.23 -21.33 -19.43
N SER A 19 -11.02 -21.11 -18.13
CA SER A 19 -11.89 -20.27 -17.28
C SER A 19 -11.16 -18.99 -16.90
N LEU A 20 -11.75 -17.84 -17.25
CA LEU A 20 -11.16 -16.55 -16.91
C LEU A 20 -11.34 -16.21 -15.44
N ALA A 21 -12.45 -16.63 -14.83
CA ALA A 21 -12.67 -16.41 -13.41
C ALA A 21 -11.61 -17.11 -12.55
N LEU A 22 -11.21 -18.33 -12.93
CA LEU A 22 -10.10 -19.04 -12.27
C LEU A 22 -8.75 -18.35 -12.50
N LEU A 23 -8.49 -17.84 -13.71
CA LEU A 23 -7.27 -17.09 -13.98
C LEU A 23 -7.24 -15.74 -13.22
N ALA A 24 -8.41 -15.13 -13.01
CA ALA A 24 -8.55 -13.93 -12.18
C ALA A 24 -8.23 -14.21 -10.72
N ASP A 25 -8.82 -15.26 -10.14
CA ASP A 25 -8.57 -15.68 -8.75
C ASP A 25 -7.10 -16.09 -8.55
N ALA A 26 -6.55 -16.86 -9.50
CA ALA A 26 -5.13 -17.24 -9.52
C ALA A 26 -4.22 -16.01 -9.61
N GLY A 27 -4.56 -15.03 -10.45
CA GLY A 27 -3.80 -13.79 -10.61
C GLY A 27 -3.74 -12.97 -9.33
N HIS A 28 -4.87 -12.86 -8.63
CA HIS A 28 -4.97 -12.22 -7.32
C HIS A 28 -4.12 -12.95 -6.27
N ASN A 29 -4.27 -14.27 -6.13
CA ASN A 29 -3.48 -15.09 -5.20
C ASN A 29 -1.97 -15.08 -5.51
N LEU A 30 -1.58 -14.98 -6.79
CA LEU A 30 -0.18 -14.81 -7.21
C LEU A 30 0.36 -13.48 -6.73
N SER A 31 -0.40 -12.41 -6.95
CA SER A 31 0.00 -11.07 -6.51
C SER A 31 0.19 -11.04 -5.01
N ASP A 32 -0.67 -11.68 -4.22
CA ASP A 32 -0.52 -11.74 -2.77
C ASP A 32 0.75 -12.46 -2.31
N VAL A 33 1.08 -13.59 -2.94
CA VAL A 33 2.32 -14.31 -2.65
C VAL A 33 3.54 -13.47 -3.02
N LEU A 34 3.52 -12.81 -4.18
CA LEU A 34 4.58 -11.90 -4.62
C LEU A 34 4.69 -10.68 -3.71
N ALA A 35 3.56 -10.13 -3.25
CA ALA A 35 3.49 -9.01 -2.31
C ALA A 35 4.18 -9.35 -0.99
N LEU A 36 3.86 -10.53 -0.42
CA LEU A 36 4.47 -10.99 0.83
C LEU A 36 5.98 -11.23 0.66
N ALA A 37 6.40 -11.83 -0.45
CA ALA A 37 7.81 -12.03 -0.75
C ALA A 37 8.55 -10.70 -0.91
N ALA A 38 7.96 -9.74 -1.64
CA ALA A 38 8.51 -8.41 -1.84
C ALA A 38 8.56 -7.61 -0.52
N ALA A 39 7.52 -7.71 0.31
CA ALA A 39 7.46 -7.07 1.62
C ALA A 39 8.53 -7.64 2.56
N TRP A 40 8.71 -8.97 2.60
CA TRP A 40 9.77 -9.60 3.38
C TRP A 40 11.15 -9.16 2.91
N LEU A 41 11.38 -9.15 1.60
CA LEU A 41 12.63 -8.66 1.02
C LEU A 41 12.87 -7.18 1.36
N ALA A 42 11.84 -6.35 1.23
CA ALA A 42 11.91 -4.93 1.53
C ALA A 42 12.17 -4.67 3.01
N GLN A 43 11.57 -5.44 3.92
CA GLN A 43 11.87 -5.36 5.35
C GLN A 43 13.34 -5.71 5.63
N HIS A 44 13.84 -6.77 5.00
CA HIS A 44 15.24 -7.16 5.13
C HIS A 44 16.21 -6.12 4.56
N LEU A 45 15.87 -5.50 3.42
CA LEU A 45 16.65 -4.43 2.81
C LEU A 45 16.58 -3.13 3.64
N SER A 46 15.42 -2.78 4.17
CA SER A 46 15.21 -1.57 4.98
C SER A 46 15.97 -1.63 6.31
N ALA A 47 16.24 -2.83 6.83
CA ALA A 47 17.05 -3.03 8.02
C ALA A 47 18.57 -2.89 7.77
N LYS A 48 19.03 -2.80 6.51
CA LYS A 48 20.46 -2.63 6.23
C LYS A 48 20.94 -1.24 6.62
N SER A 49 22.10 -1.19 7.26
CA SER A 49 22.77 0.07 7.61
C SER A 49 23.00 0.95 6.39
N PRO A 50 22.96 2.29 6.55
CA PRO A 50 23.30 3.23 5.49
C PRO A 50 24.68 2.99 4.88
N SER A 51 24.84 3.37 3.61
CA SER A 51 26.11 3.32 2.88
C SER A 51 26.45 4.70 2.32
N ALA A 52 27.69 4.89 1.85
CA ALA A 52 28.10 6.17 1.25
C ALA A 52 27.23 6.57 0.04
N ARG A 53 26.70 5.60 -0.71
CA ARG A 53 25.79 5.85 -1.84
C ARG A 53 24.33 6.00 -1.42
N PHE A 54 23.88 5.19 -0.46
CA PHE A 54 22.52 5.23 0.07
C PHE A 54 22.56 5.72 1.52
N THR A 55 22.55 7.05 1.68
CA THR A 55 22.79 7.73 2.97
C THR A 55 21.67 7.53 3.99
N TYR A 56 20.46 7.22 3.53
CA TYR A 56 19.35 6.76 4.38
C TYR A 56 19.20 5.23 4.42
N GLY A 57 20.13 4.49 3.82
CA GLY A 57 20.00 3.05 3.59
C GLY A 57 18.96 2.74 2.50
N LEU A 58 18.43 1.51 2.51
CA LEU A 58 17.46 1.04 1.52
C LEU A 58 16.02 1.10 2.04
N ARG A 59 15.72 2.08 2.90
CA ARG A 59 14.40 2.26 3.55
C ARG A 59 13.25 2.44 2.56
N ARG A 60 13.50 3.12 1.43
CA ARG A 60 12.52 3.29 0.33
C ARG A 60 12.15 1.97 -0.39
N SER A 61 12.88 0.87 -0.16
CA SER A 61 12.53 -0.43 -0.76
C SER A 61 11.14 -0.91 -0.36
N SER A 62 10.67 -0.55 0.83
CA SER A 62 9.30 -0.82 1.30
C SER A 62 8.24 -0.15 0.43
N ILE A 63 8.45 1.12 0.07
CA ILE A 63 7.56 1.89 -0.81
C ILE A 63 7.56 1.28 -2.22
N LEU A 64 8.75 0.96 -2.75
CA LEU A 64 8.89 0.36 -4.08
C LEU A 64 8.26 -1.04 -4.16
N ALA A 65 8.35 -1.84 -3.09
CA ALA A 65 7.69 -3.13 -3.03
C ALA A 65 6.17 -3.00 -3.04
N ALA A 66 5.61 -2.06 -2.25
CA ALA A 66 4.18 -1.79 -2.23
C ALA A 66 3.66 -1.28 -3.59
N LEU A 67 4.38 -0.31 -4.19
CA LEU A 67 4.05 0.21 -5.52
C LEU A 67 4.15 -0.86 -6.60
N GLY A 68 5.22 -1.65 -6.61
CA GLY A 68 5.42 -2.73 -7.56
C GLY A 68 4.32 -3.78 -7.49
N ASN A 69 3.90 -4.16 -6.27
CA ASN A 69 2.77 -5.08 -6.09
C ASN A 69 1.47 -4.49 -6.65
N ALA A 70 1.14 -3.24 -6.31
CA ALA A 70 -0.07 -2.60 -6.80
C ALA A 70 -0.09 -2.50 -8.34
N VAL A 71 1.05 -2.20 -8.97
CA VAL A 71 1.17 -2.16 -10.43
C VAL A 71 0.99 -3.54 -11.05
N ILE A 72 1.63 -4.58 -10.50
CA ILE A 72 1.47 -5.97 -11.01
C ILE A 72 0.01 -6.39 -10.94
N LEU A 73 -0.66 -6.17 -9.80
CA LEU A 73 -2.06 -6.53 -9.61
C LEU A 73 -2.98 -5.81 -10.61
N MET A 74 -2.74 -4.52 -10.85
CA MET A 74 -3.49 -3.74 -11.86
C MET A 74 -3.26 -4.23 -13.28
N LEU A 75 -2.03 -4.64 -13.65
CA LEU A 75 -1.74 -5.19 -14.97
C LEU A 75 -2.40 -6.56 -15.18
N VAL A 76 -2.29 -7.46 -14.21
CA VAL A 76 -2.92 -8.79 -14.26
C VAL A 76 -4.44 -8.65 -14.35
N THR A 77 -5.04 -7.82 -13.49
CA THR A 77 -6.48 -7.57 -13.50
C THR A 77 -6.94 -6.90 -14.79
N GLY A 78 -6.16 -5.95 -15.33
CA GLY A 78 -6.43 -5.32 -16.62
C GLY A 78 -6.44 -6.34 -17.78
N GLY A 79 -5.50 -7.30 -17.77
CA GLY A 79 -5.46 -8.40 -18.73
C GLY A 79 -6.69 -9.32 -18.63
N VAL A 80 -7.12 -9.65 -17.42
CA VAL A 80 -8.35 -10.43 -17.18
C VAL A 80 -9.59 -9.70 -17.69
N VAL A 81 -9.72 -8.40 -17.43
CA VAL A 81 -10.85 -7.59 -17.93
C VAL A 81 -10.85 -7.57 -19.45
N TRP A 82 -9.69 -7.34 -20.07
CA TRP A 82 -9.56 -7.35 -21.53
C TRP A 82 -10.02 -8.67 -22.15
N GLU A 83 -9.53 -9.80 -21.62
CA GLU A 83 -9.91 -11.12 -22.11
C GLU A 83 -11.39 -11.45 -21.82
N SER A 84 -11.91 -10.98 -20.69
CA SER A 84 -13.33 -11.15 -20.34
C SER A 84 -14.25 -10.40 -21.31
N ILE A 85 -13.88 -9.18 -21.70
CA ILE A 85 -14.59 -8.42 -22.73
C ILE A 85 -14.53 -9.16 -24.07
N ASN A 86 -13.36 -9.67 -24.46
CA ASN A 86 -13.21 -10.45 -25.70
C ASN A 86 -14.12 -11.69 -25.70
N ARG A 87 -14.23 -12.40 -24.58
CA ARG A 87 -15.12 -13.58 -24.45
C ARG A 87 -16.61 -13.27 -24.47
N LEU A 88 -17.04 -12.06 -24.11
CA LEU A 88 -18.43 -11.65 -24.29
C LEU A 88 -18.81 -11.59 -25.78
N PHE A 89 -17.86 -11.19 -26.63
CA PHE A 89 -18.07 -11.14 -28.08
C PHE A 89 -17.75 -12.45 -28.80
N ASN A 90 -16.84 -13.27 -28.24
CA ASN A 90 -16.43 -14.56 -28.78
C ASN A 90 -16.64 -15.68 -27.73
N PRO A 91 -17.87 -16.19 -27.57
CA PRO A 91 -18.17 -17.19 -26.54
C PRO A 91 -17.40 -18.49 -26.79
N GLY A 92 -16.58 -18.89 -25.82
CA GLY A 92 -15.91 -20.19 -25.79
C GLY A 92 -16.58 -21.17 -24.81
N PRO A 93 -16.34 -22.48 -24.95
CA PRO A 93 -16.75 -23.44 -23.94
C PRO A 93 -15.96 -23.21 -22.64
N VAL A 94 -16.68 -23.17 -21.51
CA VAL A 94 -16.11 -23.04 -20.16
C VAL A 94 -16.31 -24.36 -19.42
N ALA A 95 -15.24 -24.93 -18.88
CA ALA A 95 -15.34 -26.16 -18.11
C ALA A 95 -15.85 -25.89 -16.68
N GLY A 96 -17.15 -25.60 -16.55
CA GLY A 96 -17.80 -25.20 -15.29
C GLY A 96 -17.58 -26.17 -14.11
N LYS A 97 -17.47 -27.48 -14.36
CA LYS A 97 -17.13 -28.46 -13.30
C LYS A 97 -15.74 -28.24 -12.73
N THR A 98 -14.75 -28.01 -13.59
CA THR A 98 -13.36 -27.75 -13.18
C THR A 98 -13.26 -26.42 -12.44
N MET A 99 -13.94 -25.39 -12.94
CA MET A 99 -14.08 -24.09 -12.29
C MET A 99 -14.60 -24.22 -10.85
N MET A 100 -15.68 -24.96 -10.65
CA MET A 100 -16.25 -25.17 -9.30
C MET A 100 -15.32 -25.95 -8.37
N ILE A 101 -14.68 -27.03 -8.85
CA ILE A 101 -13.81 -27.86 -8.00
C ILE A 101 -12.61 -27.04 -7.52
N VAL A 102 -11.97 -26.30 -8.41
CA VAL A 102 -10.78 -25.51 -8.08
C VAL A 102 -11.15 -24.39 -7.11
N ALA A 103 -12.22 -23.63 -7.39
CA ALA A 103 -12.68 -22.57 -6.50
C ALA A 103 -13.16 -23.10 -5.13
N ALA A 104 -13.75 -24.30 -5.08
CA ALA A 104 -14.12 -24.94 -3.81
C ALA A 104 -12.89 -25.30 -2.97
N ILE A 105 -11.78 -25.73 -3.59
CA ILE A 105 -10.50 -25.93 -2.88
C ILE A 105 -10.00 -24.58 -2.32
N GLY A 106 -10.15 -23.48 -3.07
CA GLY A 106 -9.83 -22.13 -2.59
C GLY A 106 -10.60 -21.74 -1.33
N ILE A 107 -11.91 -21.98 -1.32
CA ILE A 107 -12.74 -21.75 -0.12
C ILE A 107 -12.21 -22.55 1.08
N LEU A 108 -11.79 -23.80 0.87
CA LEU A 108 -11.24 -24.63 1.95
C LEU A 108 -9.88 -24.10 2.45
N VAL A 109 -9.00 -23.68 1.55
CA VAL A 109 -7.67 -23.16 1.87
C VAL A 109 -7.77 -21.79 2.56
N ASN A 110 -8.44 -20.83 1.93
CA ASN A 110 -8.57 -19.46 2.43
C ASN A 110 -9.48 -19.41 3.66
N GLY A 111 -10.61 -20.13 3.64
CA GLY A 111 -11.50 -20.25 4.80
C GLY A 111 -10.85 -20.98 5.97
N GLY A 112 -10.13 -22.07 5.72
CA GLY A 112 -9.37 -22.78 6.74
C GLY A 112 -8.30 -21.90 7.37
N THR A 113 -7.57 -21.15 6.55
CA THR A 113 -6.54 -20.21 7.02
C THR A 113 -7.16 -19.05 7.82
N ALA A 114 -8.29 -18.50 7.37
CA ALA A 114 -9.05 -17.50 8.12
C ALA A 114 -9.46 -18.03 9.50
N LEU A 115 -9.96 -19.26 9.59
CA LEU A 115 -10.34 -19.87 10.88
C LEU A 115 -9.15 -20.01 11.84
N LEU A 116 -7.94 -20.28 11.34
CA LEU A 116 -6.72 -20.32 12.17
C LEU A 116 -6.39 -18.94 12.78
N PHE A 117 -6.65 -17.86 12.05
CA PHE A 117 -6.40 -16.49 12.52
C PHE A 117 -7.59 -15.89 13.30
N ALA A 118 -8.78 -16.52 13.27
CA ALA A 118 -10.00 -16.01 13.89
C ALA A 118 -9.91 -15.85 15.43
N SER A 119 -9.09 -16.66 16.09
CA SER A 119 -8.88 -16.59 17.55
C SER A 119 -7.95 -15.44 17.95
N GLY A 120 -6.97 -15.10 17.12
CA GLY A 120 -5.99 -14.05 17.38
C GLY A 120 -6.43 -12.63 16.97
N GLN A 121 -7.45 -12.50 16.12
CA GLN A 121 -7.88 -11.20 15.57
C GLN A 121 -8.32 -10.14 16.60
N LYS A 122 -8.72 -10.57 17.81
CA LYS A 122 -9.21 -9.65 18.85
C LYS A 122 -8.07 -8.89 19.54
N ASN A 123 -6.85 -9.42 19.48
CA ASN A 123 -5.73 -8.93 20.27
C ASN A 123 -4.62 -8.31 19.41
N ASP A 124 -4.63 -8.54 18.09
CA ASP A 124 -3.60 -8.04 17.17
C ASP A 124 -4.22 -7.57 15.86
N ILE A 125 -3.95 -6.31 15.50
CA ILE A 125 -4.42 -5.68 14.27
C ILE A 125 -3.83 -6.32 13.01
N ASN A 126 -2.61 -6.85 13.09
CA ASN A 126 -1.97 -7.57 11.98
C ASN A 126 -2.68 -8.90 11.75
N ILE A 127 -3.03 -9.62 12.82
CA ILE A 127 -3.80 -10.86 12.73
C ILE A 127 -5.22 -10.59 12.22
N ARG A 128 -5.84 -9.49 12.67
CA ARG A 128 -7.13 -9.05 12.14
C ARG A 128 -7.07 -8.73 10.65
N GLY A 129 -6.01 -8.05 10.20
CA GLY A 129 -5.78 -7.78 8.79
C GLY A 129 -5.67 -9.06 7.97
N ALA A 130 -4.83 -10.00 8.41
CA ALA A 130 -4.68 -11.31 7.77
C ALA A 130 -6.00 -12.11 7.74
N PHE A 131 -6.77 -12.09 8.83
CA PHE A 131 -8.10 -12.73 8.89
C PHE A 131 -9.07 -12.14 7.86
N LEU A 132 -9.19 -10.80 7.80
CA LEU A 132 -10.11 -10.12 6.90
C LEU A 132 -9.73 -10.35 5.43
N HIS A 133 -8.43 -10.37 5.13
CA HIS A 133 -7.93 -10.67 3.79
C HIS A 133 -8.31 -12.09 3.35
N MET A 134 -7.97 -13.10 4.16
CA MET A 134 -8.32 -14.51 3.88
C MET A 134 -9.83 -14.75 3.82
N ALA A 135 -10.63 -14.03 4.63
CA ALA A 135 -12.08 -14.11 4.56
C ALA A 135 -12.62 -13.48 3.26
N SER A 136 -12.05 -12.37 2.79
CA SER A 136 -12.38 -11.76 1.51
C SER A 136 -12.09 -12.71 0.34
N ASP A 137 -10.92 -13.35 0.34
CA ASP A 137 -10.55 -14.31 -0.70
C ASP A 137 -11.46 -15.54 -0.70
N ALA A 138 -11.92 -16.01 0.46
CA ALA A 138 -12.90 -17.08 0.54
C ALA A 138 -14.27 -16.67 -0.04
N VAL A 139 -14.67 -15.40 0.13
CA VAL A 139 -15.90 -14.86 -0.45
C VAL A 139 -15.79 -14.71 -1.96
N THR A 140 -14.64 -14.28 -2.49
CA THR A 140 -14.41 -14.23 -3.95
C THR A 140 -14.41 -15.62 -4.56
N SER A 141 -13.73 -16.61 -3.96
CA SER A 141 -13.79 -17.99 -4.44
C SER A 141 -15.22 -18.58 -4.37
N LEU A 142 -16.03 -18.21 -3.36
CA LEU A 142 -17.45 -18.58 -3.32
C LEU A 142 -18.24 -18.00 -4.49
N ALA A 143 -17.99 -16.75 -4.86
CA ALA A 143 -18.61 -16.14 -6.03
C ALA A 143 -18.27 -16.91 -7.32
N VAL A 144 -17.02 -17.39 -7.46
CA VAL A 144 -16.58 -18.24 -8.59
C VAL A 144 -17.30 -19.60 -8.58
N VAL A 145 -17.46 -20.24 -7.42
CA VAL A 145 -18.24 -21.50 -7.31
C VAL A 145 -19.69 -21.31 -7.74
N ILE A 146 -20.34 -20.22 -7.30
CA ILE A 146 -21.72 -19.89 -7.69
C ILE A 146 -21.79 -19.67 -9.21
N ALA A 147 -20.84 -18.93 -9.78
CA ALA A 147 -20.76 -18.70 -11.22
C ALA A 147 -20.63 -20.02 -12.01
N GLY A 148 -19.74 -20.92 -11.59
CA GLY A 148 -19.59 -22.24 -12.20
C GLY A 148 -20.85 -23.10 -12.11
N GLY A 149 -21.56 -23.04 -10.97
CA GLY A 149 -22.84 -23.72 -10.79
C GLY A 149 -23.91 -23.21 -11.74
N LEU A 150 -24.02 -21.89 -11.90
CA LEU A 150 -24.94 -21.26 -12.84
C LEU A 150 -24.62 -21.63 -14.29
N VAL A 151 -23.35 -21.66 -14.67
CA VAL A 151 -22.91 -22.13 -16.01
C VAL A 151 -23.34 -23.57 -16.25
N LEU A 152 -23.17 -24.47 -15.28
CA LEU A 152 -23.56 -25.87 -15.41
C LEU A 152 -25.08 -26.08 -15.49
N MET A 153 -25.87 -25.29 -14.74
CA MET A 153 -27.33 -25.40 -14.74
C MET A 153 -27.98 -24.79 -15.98
N THR A 154 -27.44 -23.67 -16.47
CA THR A 154 -28.07 -22.87 -17.53
C THR A 154 -27.44 -23.09 -18.90
N GLY A 155 -26.20 -23.58 -18.97
CA GLY A 155 -25.40 -23.63 -20.19
C GLY A 155 -24.94 -22.27 -20.70
N LEU A 156 -25.21 -21.18 -19.96
CA LEU A 156 -24.87 -19.81 -20.37
C LEU A 156 -23.39 -19.52 -20.12
N THR A 157 -22.58 -19.56 -21.18
CA THR A 157 -21.13 -19.33 -21.09
C THR A 157 -20.73 -17.87 -20.84
N TRP A 158 -21.62 -16.91 -21.09
CA TRP A 158 -21.36 -15.48 -20.82
C TRP A 158 -21.30 -15.14 -19.32
N ILE A 159 -21.78 -16.03 -18.45
CA ILE A 159 -21.75 -15.83 -16.99
C ILE A 159 -20.30 -15.77 -16.48
N ASP A 160 -19.38 -16.59 -17.02
CA ASP A 160 -17.95 -16.59 -16.64
C ASP A 160 -17.27 -15.23 -16.90
N PRO A 161 -17.31 -14.63 -18.10
CA PRO A 161 -16.72 -13.31 -18.33
C PRO A 161 -17.45 -12.19 -17.57
N ALA A 162 -18.76 -12.25 -17.38
CA ALA A 162 -19.48 -11.24 -16.58
C ALA A 162 -19.04 -11.25 -15.11
N MET A 163 -18.92 -12.44 -14.52
CA MET A 163 -18.42 -12.61 -13.16
C MET A 163 -16.94 -12.24 -13.03
N SER A 164 -16.13 -12.57 -14.04
CA SER A 164 -14.72 -12.17 -14.09
C SER A 164 -14.55 -10.65 -14.09
N ILE A 165 -15.38 -9.92 -14.84
CA ILE A 165 -15.40 -8.45 -14.82
C ILE A 165 -15.83 -7.93 -13.43
N ALA A 166 -16.88 -8.51 -12.84
CA ALA A 166 -17.35 -8.09 -11.51
C ALA A 166 -16.28 -8.27 -10.43
N ILE A 167 -15.61 -9.42 -10.39
CA ILE A 167 -14.50 -9.70 -9.46
C ILE A 167 -13.34 -8.74 -9.74
N SER A 168 -12.98 -8.53 -11.01
CA SER A 168 -11.91 -7.60 -11.40
C SER A 168 -12.20 -6.16 -10.93
N VAL A 169 -13.44 -5.69 -11.00
CA VAL A 169 -13.83 -4.37 -10.49
C VAL A 169 -13.61 -4.28 -8.97
N ILE A 170 -13.98 -5.31 -8.22
CA ILE A 170 -13.75 -5.36 -6.77
C ILE A 170 -12.26 -5.28 -6.46
N VAL A 171 -11.43 -6.07 -7.16
CA VAL A 171 -9.97 -6.07 -6.99
C VAL A 171 -9.38 -4.69 -7.32
N VAL A 172 -9.78 -4.07 -8.43
CA VAL A 172 -9.33 -2.72 -8.81
C VAL A 172 -9.69 -1.70 -7.73
N LEU A 173 -10.93 -1.70 -7.25
CA LEU A 173 -11.37 -0.76 -6.21
C LEU A 173 -10.59 -0.94 -4.91
N ALA A 174 -10.33 -2.18 -4.50
CA ALA A 174 -9.55 -2.49 -3.31
C ALA A 174 -8.07 -2.08 -3.45
N THR A 175 -7.49 -2.26 -4.64
CA THR A 175 -6.07 -1.99 -4.92
C THR A 175 -5.79 -0.52 -5.20
N TRP A 176 -6.79 0.24 -5.64
CA TRP A 176 -6.62 1.61 -6.09
C TRP A 176 -6.06 2.55 -5.03
N SER A 177 -6.50 2.41 -3.77
CA SER A 177 -5.94 3.17 -2.65
C SER A 177 -4.46 2.84 -2.44
N LEU A 178 -4.10 1.57 -2.42
CA LEU A 178 -2.72 1.13 -2.26
C LEU A 178 -1.81 1.67 -3.38
N LEU A 179 -2.27 1.62 -4.63
CA LEU A 179 -1.53 2.17 -5.78
C LEU A 179 -1.28 3.67 -5.60
N ARG A 180 -2.35 4.43 -5.33
CA ARG A 180 -2.26 5.89 -5.17
C ARG A 180 -1.35 6.24 -4.01
N ASP A 181 -1.53 5.60 -2.86
CA ASP A 181 -0.77 5.89 -1.65
C ASP A 181 0.71 5.57 -1.83
N SER A 182 1.03 4.43 -2.45
CA SER A 182 2.42 4.06 -2.73
C SER A 182 3.07 4.98 -3.77
N LEU A 183 2.30 5.48 -4.74
CA LEU A 183 2.77 6.44 -5.73
C LEU A 183 3.02 7.81 -5.09
N ASP A 184 2.08 8.31 -4.29
CA ASP A 184 2.22 9.54 -3.50
C ASP A 184 3.51 9.48 -2.67
N MET A 185 3.74 8.36 -1.97
CA MET A 185 4.96 8.15 -1.17
C MET A 185 6.23 8.05 -2.03
N ALA A 186 6.16 7.43 -3.21
CA ALA A 186 7.31 7.32 -4.12
C ALA A 186 7.73 8.68 -4.70
N LEU A 187 6.77 9.61 -4.82
CA LEU A 187 6.95 10.98 -5.29
C LEU A 187 7.21 11.98 -4.15
N ASP A 188 7.55 11.49 -2.96
CA ASP A 188 7.84 12.33 -1.78
C ASP A 188 6.65 13.19 -1.31
N GLY A 189 5.42 12.77 -1.61
CA GLY A 189 4.20 13.37 -1.08
C GLY A 189 4.08 13.18 0.44
N VAL A 190 3.48 14.17 1.12
CA VAL A 190 3.28 14.13 2.57
C VAL A 190 2.47 12.88 2.95
N PRO A 191 2.96 12.04 3.90
CA PRO A 191 2.24 10.83 4.30
C PRO A 191 0.84 11.14 4.82
N ARG A 192 -0.18 10.35 4.46
CA ARG A 192 -1.57 10.57 4.88
C ARG A 192 -1.77 10.55 6.41
N SER A 193 -0.86 9.93 7.16
CA SER A 193 -0.87 9.90 8.62
C SER A 193 -0.44 11.22 9.26
N ILE A 194 0.10 12.15 8.48
CA ILE A 194 0.60 13.44 8.95
C ILE A 194 -0.29 14.56 8.42
N ASP A 195 -0.85 15.33 9.35
CA ASP A 195 -1.46 16.62 9.05
C ASP A 195 -0.36 17.69 9.00
N ARG A 196 -0.02 18.12 7.78
CA ARG A 196 0.99 19.15 7.53
C ARG A 196 0.67 20.47 8.24
N ASP A 197 -0.60 20.88 8.25
CA ASP A 197 -1.02 22.16 8.81
C ASP A 197 -0.92 22.15 10.35
N SER A 198 -1.21 21.00 10.96
CA SER A 198 -0.97 20.79 12.39
C SER A 198 0.52 20.85 12.76
N VAL A 199 1.42 20.31 11.92
CA VAL A 199 2.88 20.41 12.11
C VAL A 199 3.33 21.86 11.98
N GLU A 200 2.87 22.57 10.95
CA GLU A 200 3.19 23.98 10.73
C GLU A 200 2.74 24.85 11.91
N THR A 201 1.49 24.68 12.36
CA THR A 201 0.94 25.40 13.50
C THR A 201 1.75 25.15 14.77
N PHE A 202 2.16 23.90 15.00
CA PHE A 202 3.00 23.55 16.14
C PHE A 202 4.38 24.22 16.09
N LEU A 203 5.03 24.23 14.93
CA LEU A 203 6.35 24.83 14.74
C LEU A 203 6.30 26.36 14.93
N ARG A 204 5.27 27.02 14.39
CA ARG A 204 5.03 28.46 14.58
C ARG A 204 4.75 28.83 16.04
N ALA A 205 4.17 27.92 16.81
CA ALA A 205 3.86 28.13 18.22
C ALA A 205 5.08 27.95 19.16
N GLN A 206 6.25 27.54 18.65
CA GLN A 206 7.42 27.37 19.49
C GLN A 206 7.95 28.72 19.99
N PRO A 207 8.28 28.87 21.29
CA PRO A 207 8.82 30.12 21.79
C PRO A 207 10.17 30.44 21.12
N GLY A 208 10.35 31.69 20.71
CA GLY A 208 11.57 32.14 20.00
C GLY A 208 11.52 31.94 18.48
N VAL A 209 10.46 31.34 17.93
CA VAL A 209 10.19 31.29 16.49
C VAL A 209 9.29 32.46 16.11
N ALA A 210 9.71 33.24 15.11
CA ALA A 210 8.93 34.34 14.54
C ALA A 210 8.15 33.90 13.30
N ASP A 211 8.78 33.05 12.48
CA ASP A 211 8.20 32.54 11.22
C ASP A 211 8.89 31.21 10.85
N LEU A 212 8.38 30.53 9.82
CA LEU A 212 9.03 29.38 9.19
C LEU A 212 8.81 29.40 7.69
N HIS A 213 9.71 28.75 6.97
CA HIS A 213 9.59 28.52 5.53
C HIS A 213 10.28 27.21 5.13
N ASP A 214 10.14 26.83 3.86
CA ASP A 214 10.74 25.61 3.28
C ASP A 214 10.39 24.34 4.07
N LEU A 215 9.13 24.22 4.52
CA LEU A 215 8.62 23.05 5.23
C LEU A 215 8.33 21.91 4.24
N HIS A 216 9.23 20.94 4.22
CA HIS A 216 9.10 19.69 3.47
C HIS A 216 8.92 18.51 4.41
N ILE A 217 7.98 17.63 4.10
CA ILE A 217 7.70 16.42 4.87
C ILE A 217 7.52 15.29 3.87
N TRP A 218 8.32 14.23 3.98
CA TRP A 218 8.29 13.12 3.03
C TRP A 218 8.56 11.77 3.70
N PRO A 219 7.99 10.67 3.17
CA PRO A 219 8.26 9.34 3.68
C PRO A 219 9.66 8.86 3.30
N MET A 220 10.37 8.29 4.26
CA MET A 220 11.61 7.53 4.00
C MET A 220 11.32 6.04 3.74
N SER A 221 10.23 5.53 4.31
CA SER A 221 9.73 4.17 4.17
C SER A 221 8.21 4.16 4.34
N THR A 222 7.58 2.98 4.31
CA THR A 222 6.15 2.84 4.64
C THR A 222 5.81 3.19 6.09
N THR A 223 6.80 3.33 6.98
CA THR A 223 6.58 3.56 8.42
C THR A 223 7.35 4.74 9.00
N GLU A 224 8.29 5.32 8.27
CA GLU A 224 9.16 6.38 8.77
C GLU A 224 9.09 7.62 7.89
N THR A 225 9.06 8.77 8.56
CA THR A 225 8.93 10.08 7.91
C THR A 225 10.12 10.98 8.27
N ALA A 226 10.57 11.73 7.28
CA ALA A 226 11.54 12.81 7.43
C ALA A 226 10.86 14.17 7.26
N LEU A 227 11.52 15.19 7.80
CA LEU A 227 11.11 16.58 7.70
C LEU A 227 12.34 17.47 7.55
N THR A 228 12.25 18.48 6.70
CA THR A 228 13.16 19.64 6.72
C THR A 228 12.34 20.91 6.87
N VAL A 229 12.83 21.84 7.67
CA VAL A 229 12.21 23.15 7.85
C VAL A 229 13.24 24.19 8.23
N HIS A 230 13.03 25.42 7.75
CA HIS A 230 13.78 26.59 8.20
C HIS A 230 12.92 27.37 9.20
N LEU A 231 13.42 27.56 10.41
CA LEU A 231 12.77 28.36 11.44
C LEU A 231 13.45 29.73 11.52
N VAL A 232 12.65 30.78 11.35
CA VAL A 232 13.11 32.17 11.50
C VAL A 232 13.05 32.53 12.97
N ARG A 233 14.21 32.86 13.53
CA ARG A 233 14.37 33.23 14.94
C ARG A 233 13.83 34.64 15.20
N ALA A 234 13.09 34.79 16.29
CA ALA A 234 12.73 36.10 16.84
C ALA A 234 13.98 36.89 17.27
N THR A 235 13.89 38.22 17.27
CA THR A 235 15.00 39.13 17.61
C THR A 235 15.48 39.01 19.07
N SER A 236 14.64 38.47 19.96
CA SER A 236 14.97 38.18 21.35
C SER A 236 14.48 36.79 21.75
N LEU A 237 15.38 35.98 22.31
CA LEU A 237 15.00 34.71 22.93
C LEU A 237 14.47 34.96 24.36
N PRO A 238 13.45 34.21 24.82
CA PRO A 238 13.04 34.22 26.22
C PRO A 238 14.20 33.90 27.17
N ALA A 239 14.18 34.48 28.38
CA ALA A 239 15.21 34.23 29.38
C ALA A 239 15.32 32.73 29.72
N GLY A 240 16.53 32.18 29.62
CA GLY A 240 16.80 30.76 29.88
C GLY A 240 16.60 29.83 28.68
N GLN A 241 16.14 30.33 27.52
CA GLN A 241 16.15 29.55 26.28
C GLN A 241 17.44 29.73 25.49
N THR A 242 18.00 28.60 25.05
CA THR A 242 19.08 28.53 24.07
C THR A 242 18.56 27.89 22.79
N GLU A 243 19.23 28.15 21.67
CA GLU A 243 18.91 27.52 20.38
C GLU A 243 18.95 25.99 20.48
N THR A 244 19.92 25.45 21.24
CA THR A 244 20.03 24.02 21.50
C THR A 244 18.80 23.45 22.20
N LEU A 245 18.27 24.15 23.22
CA LEU A 245 17.08 23.69 23.95
C LEU A 245 15.81 23.77 23.09
N LEU A 246 15.68 24.82 22.28
CA LEU A 246 14.59 24.94 21.30
C LEU A 246 14.62 23.77 20.31
N LEU A 247 15.78 23.48 19.71
CA LEU A 247 15.95 22.39 18.75
C LEU A 247 15.65 21.03 19.38
N GLN A 248 16.22 20.74 20.56
CA GLN A 248 16.01 19.46 21.25
C GLN A 248 14.53 19.21 21.56
N ASN A 249 13.83 20.21 22.14
CA ASN A 249 12.41 20.08 22.45
C ASN A 249 11.55 19.93 21.20
N THR A 250 11.84 20.72 20.16
CA THR A 250 11.10 20.66 18.89
C THR A 250 11.26 19.30 18.24
N VAL A 251 12.49 18.79 18.12
CA VAL A 251 12.79 17.48 17.53
C VAL A 251 12.12 16.35 18.31
N GLU A 252 12.15 16.39 19.64
CA GLU A 252 11.53 15.35 20.47
C GLU A 252 10.00 15.33 20.30
N ILE A 253 9.35 16.49 20.22
CA ILE A 253 7.90 16.57 19.98
C ILE A 253 7.55 16.14 18.56
N LEU A 254 8.32 16.54 17.54
CA LEU A 254 8.14 16.07 16.16
C LEU A 254 8.19 14.53 16.10
N ARG A 255 9.11 13.92 16.83
CA ARG A 255 9.25 12.47 16.91
C ARG A 255 8.10 11.80 17.66
N THR A 256 7.77 12.27 18.85
CA THR A 256 6.82 11.59 19.75
C THR A 256 5.35 11.87 19.41
N ARG A 257 5.02 13.10 19.00
CA ARG A 257 3.64 13.52 18.70
C ARG A 257 3.27 13.31 17.24
N PHE A 258 4.18 13.62 16.32
CA PHE A 258 3.90 13.60 14.87
C PHE A 258 4.49 12.38 14.15
N GLY A 259 5.27 11.54 14.84
CA GLY A 259 5.88 10.34 14.23
C GLY A 259 6.99 10.65 13.22
N ILE A 260 7.57 11.85 13.27
CA ILE A 260 8.63 12.29 12.36
C ILE A 260 9.98 11.87 12.94
N VAL A 261 10.55 10.82 12.39
CA VAL A 261 11.75 10.16 12.95
C VAL A 261 13.04 10.88 12.54
N HIS A 262 13.04 11.53 11.38
CA HIS A 262 14.22 12.23 10.84
C HIS A 262 13.93 13.73 10.57
N PRO A 263 13.75 14.55 11.61
CA PRO A 263 13.63 15.99 11.46
C PRO A 263 15.01 16.66 11.31
N THR A 264 15.12 17.55 10.33
CA THR A 264 16.24 18.48 10.16
C THR A 264 15.69 19.90 10.26
N VAL A 265 16.20 20.66 11.22
CA VAL A 265 15.72 22.02 11.50
C VAL A 265 16.88 22.99 11.31
N GLN A 266 16.76 23.88 10.34
CA GLN A 266 17.69 24.99 10.12
C GLN A 266 17.19 26.22 10.87
N ILE A 267 18.07 26.89 11.62
CA ILE A 267 17.74 28.14 12.31
C ILE A 267 18.28 29.30 11.49
N GLU A 268 17.41 30.24 11.15
CA GLU A 268 17.76 31.45 10.42
C GLU A 268 17.48 32.70 11.24
N SER A 269 18.23 33.76 10.97
CA SER A 269 17.94 35.08 11.53
C SER A 269 16.97 35.83 10.62
N ALA A 270 16.16 36.75 11.16
CA ALA A 270 15.25 37.59 10.37
C ALA A 270 15.94 38.44 9.27
N HIS A 271 17.27 38.51 9.25
CA HIS A 271 18.08 39.20 8.24
C HIS A 271 18.61 38.26 7.15
N CYS A 272 18.27 36.96 7.16
CA CYS A 272 18.60 36.06 6.06
C CYS A 272 17.84 36.49 4.80
N GLN A 273 18.58 36.98 3.81
CA GLN A 273 18.07 37.43 2.51
C GLN A 273 18.16 36.35 1.43
N SER A 274 18.47 35.09 1.78
CA SER A 274 18.52 34.00 0.81
C SER A 274 17.09 33.56 0.48
N PRO A 275 16.56 33.84 -0.72
CA PRO A 275 15.23 33.35 -1.08
C PRO A 275 15.28 31.83 -1.17
N CYS A 276 14.46 31.14 -0.38
CA CYS A 276 14.21 29.72 -0.62
C CYS A 276 13.53 29.58 -1.98
N HIS A 277 14.21 28.94 -2.93
CA HIS A 277 13.74 28.81 -4.31
C HIS A 277 12.38 28.14 -4.45
N LEU A 278 11.94 27.37 -3.45
CA LEU A 278 10.65 26.65 -3.44
C LEU A 278 9.65 27.24 -2.41
N ALA A 279 10.01 28.31 -1.71
CA ALA A 279 9.13 28.95 -0.73
C ALA A 279 8.26 30.07 -1.35
N ASP A 280 8.48 30.39 -2.62
CA ASP A 280 7.66 31.36 -3.34
C ASP A 280 6.28 30.75 -3.63
N PRO A 281 5.15 31.36 -3.21
CA PRO A 281 3.81 30.88 -3.56
C PRO A 281 3.55 30.79 -5.07
N HIS A 282 4.46 31.30 -5.92
CA HIS A 282 4.40 31.21 -7.38
C HIS A 282 5.24 30.08 -8.00
N THR A 283 6.03 29.33 -7.23
CA THR A 283 6.71 28.13 -7.74
C THR A 283 5.76 26.93 -7.69
N VAL A 284 5.29 26.52 -8.88
CA VAL A 284 4.47 25.32 -9.13
C VAL A 284 5.35 24.08 -9.18
#